data_AF-A0AAP3E5E1-F1
#
_entry.id   AF-A0AAP3E5E1-F1
#
_cell.length_a   1.000
_cell.length_b   1.000
_cell.length_c   1.000
_cell.angle_alpha   90.00
_cell.angle_beta   90.00
_cell.angle_gamma   90.00
#
_symmetry.space_group_name_H-M   'P 1'
#
loop_
_entity.id
_entity.type
_entity.pdbx_description
1 polymer ?
#
loop_
_entity_poly.entity_id
_entity_poly.type
_entity_poly.pdbx_seq_one_letter_code
_entity_poly.pdbx_strand_id
1 'polypeptide(L)'
;MTDPAHDGGQSNGDESDDDIEPGTGVADSLYPLLFRGLEAVIGLGDGETFADDESKQALEDVYTDSVAPDERKAFEDALGTETNPDLVRSVLETVQSALEAKKATITLDHRTVLSLPTREACLYSVLTNPTRDTATGVEELVTDRVRAAIERGLEDALDSEYESAAAHFEAAREATVGMPTSDPDVDDAVVSRVLAAWAHFHRGESDRALERVAGALQYDEDAWSPRIIGVAANHPESQGFLEGRLGVRLCVRHTIEQPSGSTVDEAFGCVRTEDGTLGLDERRDSSLESDENAEDRQTPPLHGRDDVDWLNLENPSVLSEVTSDTIVRLRLQGNATGFPTVHGYYVGFGIADFEQGAVTDIIELVLSGPVTATVDERLELA
;
A
#
# COMPACT_ATOMS: atom_id res chain seq x y z
N MET A 1 -21.12 -81.42 3.05
CA MET A 1 -20.30 -81.93 1.93
C MET A 1 -19.99 -80.72 1.07
N THR A 2 -18.78 -80.20 0.94
CA THR A 2 -17.46 -80.44 1.53
C THR A 2 -16.68 -79.22 1.06
N ASP A 3 -16.04 -78.51 1.98
CA ASP A 3 -14.88 -77.66 1.68
C ASP A 3 -13.74 -78.57 1.18
N PRO A 4 -12.81 -78.11 0.32
CA PRO A 4 -11.57 -77.57 0.90
C PRO A 4 -10.80 -76.49 0.09
N ALA A 5 -10.30 -75.49 0.84
CA ALA A 5 -8.90 -75.05 1.02
C ALA A 5 -7.91 -74.87 -0.16
N HIS A 6 -7.41 -73.63 -0.30
CA HIS A 6 -6.02 -73.17 -0.59
C HIS A 6 -6.00 -71.65 -0.30
N ASP A 7 -5.41 -71.11 0.77
CA ASP A 7 -4.01 -71.01 1.24
C ASP A 7 -3.06 -70.18 0.35
N GLY A 8 -2.41 -69.19 0.98
CA GLY A 8 -1.21 -68.52 0.54
C GLY A 8 -1.32 -67.03 0.17
N GLY A 9 -0.80 -66.14 1.04
CA GLY A 9 -0.33 -64.81 0.59
C GLY A 9 -0.42 -63.68 1.61
N GLN A 10 0.44 -63.71 2.64
CA GLN A 10 0.74 -62.54 3.47
C GLN A 10 1.47 -61.46 2.63
N SER A 11 1.05 -60.20 2.74
CA SER A 11 2.00 -59.08 2.69
C SER A 11 1.59 -58.05 3.74
N ASN A 12 2.36 -58.03 4.83
CA ASN A 12 2.43 -56.91 5.74
C ASN A 12 3.04 -55.73 4.98
N GLY A 13 2.28 -54.67 4.78
CA GLY A 13 2.80 -53.37 4.38
C GLY A 13 2.62 -52.43 5.55
N ASP A 14 3.75 -52.02 6.14
CA ASP A 14 3.89 -50.95 7.12
C ASP A 14 3.04 -49.74 6.73
N GLU A 15 2.06 -49.40 7.56
CA GLU A 15 1.59 -48.02 7.68
C GLU A 15 2.58 -47.33 8.63
N SER A 16 3.67 -46.81 8.05
CA SER A 16 4.53 -45.87 8.73
C SER A 16 3.74 -44.59 8.98
N ASP A 17 3.53 -44.27 10.25
CA ASP A 17 3.29 -42.92 10.74
C ASP A 17 4.43 -42.04 10.19
N ASP A 18 4.20 -41.38 9.06
CA ASP A 18 5.03 -40.26 8.64
C ASP A 18 4.72 -39.12 9.62
N ASP A 19 5.58 -39.02 10.62
CA ASP A 19 5.86 -37.80 11.37
C ASP A 19 6.08 -36.66 10.36
N ILE A 20 5.02 -35.92 10.06
CA ILE A 20 5.13 -34.61 9.43
C ILE A 20 5.75 -33.71 10.49
N GLU A 21 7.07 -33.59 10.45
CA GLU A 21 7.77 -32.49 11.11
C GLU A 21 7.11 -31.17 10.65
N PRO A 22 6.67 -30.29 11.56
CA PRO A 22 6.30 -28.94 11.19
C PRO A 22 7.59 -28.22 10.78
N GLY A 23 7.87 -28.23 9.48
CA GLY A 23 8.97 -27.47 8.89
C GLY A 23 8.80 -25.98 9.17
N THR A 24 9.62 -25.47 10.09
CA THR A 24 10.49 -24.27 10.02
C THR A 24 10.10 -23.06 9.14
N GLY A 25 8.84 -22.84 8.79
CA GLY A 25 8.41 -21.74 7.91
C GLY A 25 8.26 -20.38 8.58
N VAL A 26 8.57 -20.25 9.88
CA VAL A 26 8.28 -19.04 10.70
C VAL A 26 9.56 -18.32 11.16
N ALA A 27 10.74 -18.93 10.98
CA ALA A 27 12.00 -18.42 11.54
C ALA A 27 12.68 -17.30 10.73
N ASP A 28 12.19 -16.97 9.53
CA ASP A 28 12.89 -16.06 8.61
C ASP A 28 12.43 -14.59 8.62
N SER A 29 11.42 -14.23 9.43
CA SER A 29 10.80 -12.91 9.36
C SER A 29 11.57 -11.79 10.04
N LEU A 30 12.39 -12.11 11.04
CA LEU A 30 13.14 -11.12 11.81
C LEU A 30 14.46 -10.73 11.12
N TYR A 31 15.04 -11.60 10.28
CA TYR A 31 16.33 -11.34 9.63
C TYR A 31 16.38 -10.05 8.81
N PRO A 32 15.37 -9.73 7.97
CA PRO A 32 15.39 -8.54 7.15
C PRO A 32 15.29 -7.26 7.99
N LEU A 33 14.54 -7.32 9.08
CA LEU A 33 14.40 -6.25 10.06
C LEU A 33 15.68 -6.05 10.89
N LEU A 34 16.30 -7.14 11.37
CA LEU A 34 17.58 -7.10 12.08
C LEU A 34 18.71 -6.62 11.19
N PHE A 35 18.72 -7.03 9.92
CA PHE A 35 19.69 -6.58 8.94
C PHE A 35 19.66 -5.06 8.80
N ARG A 36 18.47 -4.47 8.59
CA ARG A 36 18.30 -3.00 8.54
C ARG A 36 18.63 -2.32 9.87
N GLY A 37 18.21 -2.91 10.98
CA GLY A 37 18.57 -2.42 12.32
C GLY A 37 20.09 -2.34 12.50
N LEU A 38 20.83 -3.36 12.05
CA LEU A 38 22.30 -3.38 12.09
C LEU A 38 22.91 -2.36 11.13
N GLU A 39 22.39 -2.20 9.91
CA GLU A 39 22.80 -1.15 8.99
C GLU A 39 22.66 0.25 9.64
N ALA A 40 21.55 0.50 10.33
CA ALA A 40 21.32 1.76 11.03
C ALA A 40 22.26 1.95 12.24
N VAL A 41 22.61 0.87 12.97
CA VAL A 41 23.57 0.89 14.08
C VAL A 41 24.97 1.26 13.60
N ILE A 42 25.43 0.68 12.48
CA ILE A 42 26.77 0.94 11.93
C ILE A 42 26.85 2.21 11.06
N GLY A 43 25.74 2.94 10.93
CA GLY A 43 25.67 4.21 10.20
C GLY A 43 25.62 4.08 8.67
N LEU A 44 25.22 2.90 8.17
CA LEU A 44 24.99 2.65 6.74
C LEU A 44 23.51 2.76 6.33
N GLY A 45 22.57 2.67 7.29
CA GLY A 45 21.13 2.79 7.05
C GLY A 45 20.57 4.16 7.41
N ASP A 46 19.37 4.44 6.89
CA ASP A 46 18.59 5.60 7.28
C ASP A 46 18.14 5.42 8.74
N GLY A 47 18.50 6.37 9.60
CA GLY A 47 18.30 6.28 11.06
C GLY A 47 16.85 6.19 11.55
N GLU A 48 15.88 6.04 10.65
CA GLU A 48 14.44 5.93 10.92
C GLU A 48 13.96 4.50 11.20
N THR A 49 14.84 3.49 11.20
CA THR A 49 14.46 2.08 11.39
C THR A 49 13.98 1.77 12.82
N PHE A 50 14.50 2.46 13.84
CA PHE A 50 14.12 2.24 15.23
C PHE A 50 13.07 3.26 15.68
N ALA A 51 12.04 2.79 16.36
CA ALA A 51 11.02 3.65 16.95
C ALA A 51 11.52 4.38 18.21
N ASP A 52 12.55 3.83 18.87
CA ASP A 52 13.11 4.36 20.11
C ASP A 52 14.63 4.11 20.23
N ASP A 53 15.32 4.99 20.97
CA ASP A 53 16.76 4.91 21.22
C ASP A 53 17.14 3.68 22.05
N GLU A 54 16.22 3.18 22.88
CA GLU A 54 16.47 2.01 23.75
C GLU A 54 16.66 0.73 22.92
N SER A 55 15.83 0.53 21.89
CA SER A 55 15.90 -0.58 20.96
C SER A 55 17.16 -0.51 20.11
N LYS A 56 17.53 0.69 19.66
CA LYS A 56 18.78 0.93 18.94
C LYS A 56 19.98 0.58 19.81
N GLN A 57 20.03 1.09 21.04
CA GLN A 57 21.11 0.81 21.98
C GLN A 57 21.17 -0.68 22.33
N ALA A 58 20.02 -1.34 22.53
CA ALA A 58 19.98 -2.77 22.82
C ALA A 58 20.58 -3.60 21.67
N LEU A 59 20.28 -3.25 20.41
CA LEU A 59 20.87 -3.91 19.26
C LEU A 59 22.37 -3.61 19.14
N GLU A 60 22.78 -2.36 19.34
CA GLU A 60 24.19 -1.94 19.31
C GLU A 60 25.04 -2.65 20.38
N ASP A 61 24.52 -2.75 21.61
CA ASP A 61 25.15 -3.46 22.72
C ASP A 61 25.29 -4.95 22.38
N VAL A 62 24.22 -5.58 21.85
CA VAL A 62 24.27 -6.98 21.46
C VAL A 62 25.28 -7.23 20.34
N TYR A 63 25.27 -6.40 19.30
CA TYR A 63 26.21 -6.49 18.19
C TYR A 63 27.66 -6.34 18.66
N THR A 64 27.92 -5.37 19.54
CA THR A 64 29.26 -5.09 20.07
C THR A 64 29.76 -6.16 21.04
N ASP A 65 28.87 -6.72 21.86
CA ASP A 65 29.22 -7.73 22.86
C ASP A 65 29.39 -9.12 22.26
N SER A 66 28.62 -9.45 21.21
CA SER A 66 28.42 -10.84 20.77
C SER A 66 29.15 -11.19 19.47
N VAL A 67 29.44 -10.21 18.62
CA VAL A 67 30.14 -10.41 17.33
C VAL A 67 31.60 -10.03 17.49
N ALA A 68 32.55 -10.86 17.03
CA ALA A 68 33.96 -10.56 17.23
C ALA A 68 34.40 -9.30 16.45
N PRO A 69 35.40 -8.51 16.91
CA PRO A 69 35.83 -7.30 16.21
C PRO A 69 36.23 -7.52 14.74
N ASP A 70 36.88 -8.65 14.45
CA ASP A 70 37.30 -9.00 13.08
C ASP A 70 36.10 -9.36 12.19
N GLU A 71 35.07 -10.00 12.77
CA GLU A 71 33.82 -10.35 12.08
C GLU A 71 32.95 -9.12 11.84
N ARG A 72 32.89 -8.17 12.79
CA ARG A 72 32.18 -6.89 12.61
C ARG A 72 32.74 -6.10 11.44
N LYS A 73 34.06 -6.00 11.36
CA LYS A 73 34.72 -5.34 10.24
C LYS A 73 34.41 -6.05 8.91
N ALA A 74 34.49 -7.38 8.89
CA ALA A 74 34.17 -8.15 7.69
C ALA A 74 32.69 -8.01 7.28
N PHE A 75 31.79 -7.88 8.25
CA PHE A 75 30.36 -7.64 8.03
C PHE A 75 30.11 -6.25 7.45
N GLU A 76 30.70 -5.21 8.03
CA GLU A 76 30.65 -3.83 7.51
C GLU A 76 31.20 -3.76 6.06
N ASP A 77 32.33 -4.42 5.79
CA ASP A 77 32.90 -4.51 4.44
C ASP A 77 31.97 -5.28 3.46
N ALA A 78 31.29 -6.32 3.94
CA ALA A 78 30.36 -7.13 3.13
C ALA A 78 29.07 -6.38 2.78
N LEU A 79 28.57 -5.53 3.67
CA LEU A 79 27.40 -4.67 3.41
C LEU A 79 27.66 -3.63 2.32
N GLY A 80 28.89 -3.11 2.24
CA GLY A 80 29.26 -2.12 1.21
C GLY A 80 29.54 -2.70 -0.18
N THR A 81 29.63 -4.04 -0.33
CA THR A 81 30.16 -4.67 -1.56
C THR A 81 29.44 -5.95 -2.01
N GLU A 82 28.31 -6.33 -1.40
CA GLU A 82 27.48 -7.52 -1.73
C GLU A 82 28.22 -8.88 -1.74
N THR A 83 29.35 -9.04 -1.04
CA THR A 83 30.25 -10.18 -1.33
C THR A 83 30.11 -11.43 -0.46
N ASN A 84 29.30 -11.43 0.62
CA ASN A 84 29.23 -12.63 1.49
C ASN A 84 27.91 -12.84 2.25
N PRO A 85 26.91 -13.51 1.65
CA PRO A 85 25.62 -13.78 2.30
C PRO A 85 25.72 -14.73 3.50
N ASP A 86 26.70 -15.63 3.52
CA ASP A 86 26.88 -16.58 4.64
C ASP A 86 27.40 -15.86 5.89
N LEU A 87 28.31 -14.88 5.72
CA LEU A 87 28.76 -14.03 6.82
C LEU A 87 27.63 -13.17 7.37
N VAL A 88 26.83 -12.55 6.50
CA VAL A 88 25.66 -11.75 6.90
C VAL A 88 24.71 -12.60 7.74
N ARG A 89 24.34 -13.80 7.25
CA ARG A 89 23.48 -14.72 7.99
C ARG A 89 24.07 -15.10 9.35
N SER A 90 25.34 -15.48 9.40
CA SER A 90 26.00 -15.90 10.65
C SER A 90 26.04 -14.77 11.70
N VAL A 91 26.24 -13.52 11.28
CA VAL A 91 26.22 -12.36 12.18
C VAL A 91 24.80 -12.12 12.70
N LEU A 92 23.80 -12.17 11.83
CA LEU A 92 22.40 -12.00 12.22
C LEU A 92 21.93 -13.08 13.20
N GLU A 93 22.28 -14.36 12.96
CA GLU A 93 22.00 -15.48 13.86
C GLU A 93 22.63 -15.27 15.25
N THR A 94 23.87 -14.75 15.28
CA THR A 94 24.59 -14.45 16.53
C THR A 94 23.90 -13.33 17.31
N VAL A 95 23.53 -12.25 16.62
CA VAL A 95 22.81 -11.11 17.20
C VAL A 95 21.43 -11.53 17.71
N GLN A 96 20.66 -12.27 16.90
CA GLN A 96 19.37 -12.81 17.29
C GLN A 96 19.48 -13.66 18.56
N SER A 97 20.38 -14.66 18.57
CA SER A 97 20.59 -15.54 19.73
C SER A 97 20.92 -14.76 21.00
N ALA A 98 21.71 -13.69 20.88
CA ALA A 98 22.07 -12.85 22.01
C ALA A 98 20.92 -11.95 22.48
N LEU A 99 20.09 -11.42 21.57
CA LEU A 99 18.84 -10.72 21.92
C LEU A 99 17.87 -11.64 22.67
N GLU A 100 17.73 -12.88 22.20
CA GLU A 100 16.91 -13.91 22.87
C GLU A 100 17.41 -14.21 24.28
N ALA A 101 18.73 -14.41 24.44
CA ALA A 101 19.35 -14.66 25.74
C ALA A 101 19.16 -13.49 26.72
N LYS A 102 19.22 -12.24 26.22
CA LYS A 102 18.95 -11.03 27.01
C LYS A 102 17.46 -10.77 27.24
N LYS A 103 16.56 -11.51 26.56
CA LYS A 103 15.11 -11.24 26.49
C LYS A 103 14.82 -9.79 26.14
N ALA A 104 15.61 -9.25 25.21
CA ALA A 104 15.45 -7.88 24.77
C ALA A 104 14.14 -7.74 23.99
N THR A 105 13.41 -6.66 24.26
CA THR A 105 12.32 -6.20 23.41
C THR A 105 12.88 -5.17 22.46
N ILE A 106 12.57 -5.30 21.19
CA ILE A 106 12.96 -4.36 20.14
C ILE A 106 11.69 -3.73 19.58
N THR A 107 11.74 -2.43 19.29
CA THR A 107 10.70 -1.68 18.61
C THR A 107 11.26 -1.12 17.30
N LEU A 108 10.64 -1.48 16.18
CA LEU A 108 11.04 -1.05 14.83
C LEU A 108 9.90 -0.32 14.14
N ASP A 109 10.23 0.70 13.37
CA ASP A 109 9.29 1.36 12.46
C ASP A 109 9.49 0.78 11.04
N HIS A 110 8.50 0.05 10.55
CA HIS A 110 8.40 -0.39 9.16
C HIS A 110 7.68 0.69 8.35
N ARG A 111 8.32 1.19 7.29
CA ARG A 111 7.85 2.30 6.49
C ARG A 111 7.61 1.86 5.05
N THR A 112 6.41 2.07 4.53
CA THR A 112 6.09 1.81 3.13
C THR A 112 5.62 3.11 2.49
N VAL A 113 6.18 3.47 1.34
CA VAL A 113 5.73 4.60 0.53
C VAL A 113 4.83 4.08 -0.59
N LEU A 114 3.57 4.50 -0.59
CA LEU A 114 2.63 4.27 -1.67
C LEU A 114 2.86 5.35 -2.73
N SER A 115 3.33 4.94 -3.90
CA SER A 115 3.54 5.79 -5.07
C SER A 115 2.27 5.80 -5.91
N LEU A 116 1.41 6.78 -5.67
CA LEU A 116 0.15 6.98 -6.36
C LEU A 116 0.32 7.98 -7.52
N PRO A 117 -0.41 7.82 -8.64
CA PRO A 117 -0.38 8.80 -9.71
C PRO A 117 -0.89 10.13 -9.18
N THR A 118 -0.13 11.20 -9.42
CA THR A 118 -0.44 12.54 -8.91
C THR A 118 -1.87 12.96 -9.24
N ARG A 119 -2.30 12.74 -10.49
CA ARG A 119 -3.66 13.04 -10.93
C ARG A 119 -4.71 12.41 -10.03
N GLU A 120 -4.56 11.13 -9.74
CA GLU A 120 -5.53 10.39 -8.95
C GLU A 120 -5.50 10.78 -7.47
N ALA A 121 -4.32 11.03 -6.90
CA ALA A 121 -4.19 11.49 -5.51
C ALA A 121 -4.82 12.89 -5.30
N CYS A 122 -4.63 13.81 -6.24
CA CYS A 122 -5.27 15.14 -6.20
C CYS A 122 -6.78 15.03 -6.36
N LEU A 123 -7.27 14.24 -7.34
CA LEU A 123 -8.70 14.02 -7.51
C LEU A 123 -9.32 13.38 -6.27
N TYR A 124 -8.71 12.33 -5.71
CA TYR A 124 -9.18 11.71 -4.45
C TYR A 124 -9.36 12.73 -3.34
N SER A 125 -8.36 13.60 -3.15
CA SER A 125 -8.38 14.60 -2.10
C SER A 125 -9.54 15.58 -2.27
N VAL A 126 -9.81 16.05 -3.50
CA VAL A 126 -10.97 16.89 -3.81
C VAL A 126 -12.29 16.15 -3.59
N LEU A 127 -12.39 14.90 -4.07
CA LEU A 127 -13.63 14.11 -4.00
C LEU A 127 -14.02 13.74 -2.56
N THR A 128 -13.04 13.54 -1.69
CA THR A 128 -13.27 13.06 -0.32
C THR A 128 -13.25 14.18 0.73
N ASN A 129 -12.52 15.26 0.48
CA ASN A 129 -12.43 16.41 1.38
C ASN A 129 -12.14 17.71 0.59
N PRO A 130 -13.14 18.28 -0.09
CA PRO A 130 -12.95 19.47 -0.91
C PRO A 130 -12.57 20.67 -0.03
N THR A 131 -11.34 21.14 -0.21
CA THR A 131 -10.80 22.37 0.39
C THR A 131 -10.17 23.24 -0.70
N ARG A 132 -9.89 24.51 -0.40
CA ARG A 132 -9.16 25.38 -1.32
C ARG A 132 -7.77 24.81 -1.67
N ASP A 133 -7.08 24.21 -0.71
CA ASP A 133 -5.74 23.67 -0.94
C ASP A 133 -5.78 22.45 -1.87
N THR A 134 -6.75 21.55 -1.69
CA THR A 134 -6.95 20.40 -2.58
C THR A 134 -7.40 20.83 -3.98
N ALA A 135 -8.17 21.91 -4.10
CA ALA A 135 -8.63 22.44 -5.37
C ALA A 135 -7.44 22.95 -6.22
N THR A 136 -6.54 23.74 -5.62
CA THR A 136 -5.32 24.24 -6.29
C THR A 136 -4.50 23.10 -6.89
N GLY A 137 -4.36 21.97 -6.18
CA GLY A 137 -3.62 20.81 -6.69
C GLY A 137 -4.21 20.23 -7.97
N VAL A 138 -5.54 20.25 -8.15
CA VAL A 138 -6.20 19.78 -9.38
C VAL A 138 -6.07 20.78 -10.52
N GLU A 139 -6.06 22.08 -10.22
CA GLU A 139 -5.88 23.13 -11.22
C GLU A 139 -4.48 23.05 -11.86
N GLU A 140 -3.45 22.71 -11.08
CA GLU A 140 -2.09 22.55 -11.56
C GLU A 140 -1.92 21.35 -12.52
N LEU A 141 -2.79 20.35 -12.43
CA LEU A 141 -2.74 19.14 -13.27
C LEU A 141 -3.27 19.33 -14.69
N VAL A 142 -4.08 20.37 -14.92
CA VAL A 142 -4.78 20.55 -16.18
C VAL A 142 -4.15 21.64 -17.05
N THR A 143 -4.35 21.56 -18.36
CA THR A 143 -3.85 22.60 -19.27
C THR A 143 -4.67 23.89 -19.16
N ASP A 144 -4.08 25.02 -19.59
CA ASP A 144 -4.74 26.33 -19.64
C ASP A 144 -6.08 26.34 -20.39
N ARG A 145 -6.31 25.35 -21.25
CA ARG A 145 -7.54 25.20 -22.03
C ARG A 145 -8.76 24.97 -21.14
N VAL A 146 -8.64 24.08 -20.17
CA VAL A 146 -9.74 23.71 -19.27
C VAL A 146 -9.60 24.34 -17.89
N ARG A 147 -8.37 24.75 -17.51
CA ARG A 147 -8.03 25.36 -16.22
C ARG A 147 -9.07 26.35 -15.70
N ALA A 148 -9.40 27.39 -16.46
CA ALA A 148 -10.33 28.44 -16.00
C ALA A 148 -11.77 27.93 -15.73
N ALA A 149 -12.19 26.87 -16.41
CA ALA A 149 -13.47 26.23 -16.17
C ALA A 149 -13.41 25.28 -14.95
N ILE A 150 -12.29 24.57 -14.79
CA ILE A 150 -12.03 23.71 -13.61
C ILE A 150 -11.93 24.55 -12.34
N GLU A 151 -11.15 25.63 -12.33
CA GLU A 151 -11.01 26.59 -11.22
C GLU A 151 -12.38 27.08 -10.74
N ARG A 152 -13.20 27.62 -11.65
CA ARG A 152 -14.55 28.11 -11.32
C ARG A 152 -15.48 26.99 -10.82
N GLY A 153 -15.41 25.82 -11.44
CA GLY A 153 -16.22 24.69 -11.01
C GLY A 153 -15.86 24.21 -9.60
N LEU A 154 -14.57 24.25 -9.25
CA LEU A 154 -14.09 23.93 -7.90
C LEU A 154 -14.49 25.01 -6.89
N GLU A 155 -14.39 26.30 -7.23
CA GLU A 155 -14.90 27.41 -6.41
C GLU A 155 -16.40 27.23 -6.11
N ASP A 156 -17.22 27.01 -7.13
CA ASP A 156 -18.66 26.78 -6.97
C ASP A 156 -18.93 25.53 -6.09
N ALA A 157 -18.18 24.45 -6.28
CA ALA A 157 -18.35 23.23 -5.50
C ALA A 157 -17.98 23.42 -4.02
N LEU A 158 -16.94 24.21 -3.72
CA LEU A 158 -16.57 24.58 -2.35
C LEU A 158 -17.68 25.39 -1.66
N ASP A 159 -18.39 26.23 -2.43
CA ASP A 159 -19.57 26.96 -1.97
C ASP A 159 -20.86 26.11 -2.01
N SER A 160 -20.75 24.81 -2.30
CA SER A 160 -21.87 23.86 -2.44
C SER A 160 -22.87 24.22 -3.55
N GLU A 161 -22.47 25.05 -4.52
CA GLU A 161 -23.23 25.41 -5.71
C GLU A 161 -23.05 24.37 -6.83
N TYR A 162 -23.41 23.12 -6.55
CA TYR A 162 -23.14 21.99 -7.46
C TYR A 162 -23.80 22.10 -8.85
N GLU A 163 -24.88 22.89 -8.98
CA GLU A 163 -25.47 23.19 -10.30
C GLU A 163 -24.53 24.01 -11.18
N SER A 164 -23.96 25.09 -10.63
CA SER A 164 -22.97 25.94 -11.29
C SER A 164 -21.67 25.17 -11.53
N ALA A 165 -21.20 24.41 -10.53
CA ALA A 165 -20.01 23.57 -10.64
C ALA A 165 -20.13 22.57 -11.81
N ALA A 166 -21.25 21.85 -11.89
CA ALA A 166 -21.49 20.90 -12.98
C ALA A 166 -21.47 21.58 -14.35
N ALA A 167 -22.03 22.79 -14.49
CA ALA A 167 -22.01 23.54 -15.75
C ALA A 167 -20.59 23.92 -16.17
N HIS A 168 -19.74 24.34 -15.23
CA HIS A 168 -18.35 24.67 -15.49
C HIS A 168 -17.52 23.42 -15.85
N PHE A 169 -17.67 22.32 -15.12
CA PHE A 169 -16.98 21.05 -15.44
C PHE A 169 -17.44 20.45 -16.78
N GLU A 170 -18.71 20.59 -17.14
CA GLU A 170 -19.20 20.20 -18.47
C GLU A 170 -18.61 21.05 -19.59
N ALA A 171 -18.46 22.36 -19.38
CA ALA A 171 -17.78 23.23 -20.35
C ALA A 171 -16.30 22.83 -20.53
N ALA A 172 -15.61 22.48 -19.43
CA ALA A 172 -14.26 21.91 -19.49
C ALA A 172 -14.25 20.61 -20.30
N ARG A 173 -15.17 19.69 -20.03
CA ARG A 173 -15.29 18.42 -20.77
C ARG A 173 -15.53 18.65 -22.26
N GLU A 174 -16.43 19.55 -22.64
CA GLU A 174 -16.71 19.86 -24.04
C GLU A 174 -15.47 20.37 -24.79
N ALA A 175 -14.59 21.11 -24.11
CA ALA A 175 -13.32 21.56 -24.67
C ALA A 175 -12.31 20.42 -24.92
N THR A 176 -12.57 19.21 -24.41
CA THR A 176 -11.74 18.00 -24.61
C THR A 176 -12.31 17.02 -25.65
N VAL A 177 -13.44 17.34 -26.29
CA VAL A 177 -14.05 16.44 -27.28
C VAL A 177 -13.25 16.42 -28.58
N GLY A 178 -12.91 15.22 -29.07
CA GLY A 178 -12.22 15.02 -30.35
C GLY A 178 -10.71 15.24 -30.31
N MET A 179 -10.12 15.21 -29.11
CA MET A 179 -8.70 15.44 -28.87
C MET A 179 -7.83 14.23 -29.25
N PRO A 180 -6.56 14.45 -29.62
CA PRO A 180 -5.57 13.38 -29.71
C PRO A 180 -5.32 12.76 -28.32
N THR A 181 -4.91 11.49 -28.31
CA THR A 181 -4.59 10.73 -27.10
C THR A 181 -3.17 11.01 -26.60
N SER A 182 -2.78 12.28 -26.50
CA SER A 182 -1.53 12.71 -25.87
C SER A 182 -1.72 12.86 -24.36
N ASP A 183 -0.70 12.54 -23.55
CA ASP A 183 -0.78 12.55 -22.07
C ASP A 183 -1.49 13.78 -21.46
N PRO A 184 -1.14 15.05 -21.78
CA PRO A 184 -1.82 16.19 -21.16
C PRO A 184 -3.28 16.34 -21.61
N ASP A 185 -3.64 15.84 -22.80
CA ASP A 185 -5.02 15.86 -23.29
C ASP A 185 -5.86 14.73 -22.66
N VAL A 186 -5.22 13.62 -22.25
CA VAL A 186 -5.86 12.54 -21.47
C VAL A 186 -6.18 13.02 -20.06
N ASP A 187 -5.24 13.71 -19.40
CA ASP A 187 -5.46 14.26 -18.06
C ASP A 187 -6.60 15.28 -18.03
N ASP A 188 -6.62 16.24 -18.97
CA ASP A 188 -7.73 17.19 -19.13
C ASP A 188 -9.08 16.46 -19.30
N ALA A 189 -9.10 15.40 -20.11
CA ALA A 189 -10.31 14.63 -20.40
C ALA A 189 -10.79 13.83 -19.19
N VAL A 190 -9.90 13.18 -18.45
CA VAL A 190 -10.22 12.42 -17.24
C VAL A 190 -10.67 13.35 -16.13
N VAL A 191 -9.86 14.37 -15.78
CA VAL A 191 -10.15 15.33 -14.70
C VAL A 191 -11.50 16.01 -14.90
N SER A 192 -11.76 16.56 -16.08
CA SER A 192 -13.03 17.25 -16.36
C SER A 192 -14.25 16.33 -16.24
N ARG A 193 -14.13 15.06 -16.64
CA ARG A 193 -15.23 14.08 -16.54
C ARG A 193 -15.44 13.58 -15.12
N VAL A 194 -14.36 13.35 -14.37
CA VAL A 194 -14.43 12.96 -12.95
C VAL A 194 -15.11 14.06 -12.14
N LEU A 195 -14.68 15.31 -12.30
CA LEU A 195 -15.29 16.43 -11.58
C LEU A 195 -16.74 16.69 -12.01
N ALA A 196 -17.06 16.55 -13.30
CA ALA A 196 -18.45 16.63 -13.77
C ALA A 196 -19.30 15.50 -13.16
N ALA A 197 -18.78 14.26 -13.12
CA ALA A 197 -19.46 13.14 -12.49
C ALA A 197 -19.75 13.41 -11.02
N TRP A 198 -18.76 13.92 -10.30
CA TRP A 198 -18.86 14.26 -8.88
C TRP A 198 -19.92 15.35 -8.63
N ALA A 199 -19.90 16.44 -9.40
CA ALA A 199 -20.89 17.51 -9.27
C ALA A 199 -22.32 17.02 -9.60
N HIS A 200 -22.48 16.20 -10.65
CA HIS A 200 -23.78 15.59 -10.97
C HIS A 200 -24.26 14.65 -9.86
N PHE A 201 -23.36 13.85 -9.27
CA PHE A 201 -23.70 13.00 -8.14
C PHE A 201 -24.23 13.83 -6.97
N HIS A 202 -23.52 14.91 -6.59
CA HIS A 202 -23.95 15.80 -5.50
C HIS A 202 -25.27 16.53 -5.76
N ARG A 203 -25.73 16.61 -7.02
CA ARG A 203 -27.07 17.09 -7.40
C ARG A 203 -28.17 16.03 -7.31
N GLY A 204 -27.83 14.79 -6.95
CA GLY A 204 -28.74 13.65 -7.02
C GLY A 204 -28.97 13.14 -8.45
N GLU A 205 -28.11 13.48 -9.40
CA GLU A 205 -28.20 13.06 -10.81
C GLU A 205 -27.31 11.85 -11.10
N SER A 206 -27.52 10.74 -10.37
CA SER A 206 -26.68 9.53 -10.44
C SER A 206 -26.48 8.98 -11.86
N ASP A 207 -27.53 8.92 -12.68
CA ASP A 207 -27.42 8.41 -14.05
C ASP A 207 -26.43 9.22 -14.90
N ARG A 208 -26.47 10.56 -14.76
CA ARG A 208 -25.51 11.44 -15.44
C ARG A 208 -24.11 11.29 -14.88
N ALA A 209 -23.98 11.14 -13.56
CA ALA A 209 -22.69 10.86 -12.94
C ALA A 209 -22.07 9.59 -13.55
N LEU A 210 -22.85 8.50 -13.65
CA LEU A 210 -22.41 7.23 -14.23
C LEU A 210 -22.03 7.34 -15.71
N GLU A 211 -22.76 8.12 -16.51
CA GLU A 211 -22.37 8.41 -17.89
C GLU A 211 -20.98 9.08 -17.97
N ARG A 212 -20.67 9.99 -17.04
CA ARG A 212 -19.39 10.69 -17.00
C ARG A 212 -18.26 9.82 -16.46
N VAL A 213 -18.54 8.96 -15.48
CA VAL A 213 -17.63 7.90 -15.03
C VAL A 213 -17.23 7.00 -16.20
N ALA A 214 -18.21 6.48 -16.95
CA ALA A 214 -17.94 5.67 -18.14
C ALA A 214 -17.15 6.45 -19.20
N GLY A 215 -17.43 7.74 -19.35
CA GLY A 215 -16.68 8.61 -20.24
C GLY A 215 -15.22 8.83 -19.82
N ALA A 216 -14.92 8.89 -18.52
CA ALA A 216 -13.55 9.04 -18.02
C ALA A 216 -12.75 7.75 -18.25
N LEU A 217 -13.36 6.60 -17.93
CA LEU A 217 -12.76 5.28 -18.10
C LEU A 217 -12.51 4.89 -19.57
N GLN A 218 -13.10 5.60 -20.54
CA GLN A 218 -12.77 5.44 -21.96
C GLN A 218 -11.42 6.06 -22.34
N TYR A 219 -10.92 7.04 -21.57
CA TYR A 219 -9.63 7.69 -21.79
C TYR A 219 -8.52 7.02 -21.01
N ASP A 220 -8.84 6.61 -19.78
CA ASP A 220 -7.93 5.90 -18.90
C ASP A 220 -8.71 4.82 -18.17
N GLU A 221 -8.55 3.57 -18.63
CA GLU A 221 -9.27 2.43 -18.07
C GLU A 221 -8.83 2.15 -16.63
N ASP A 222 -7.59 2.50 -16.26
CA ASP A 222 -6.99 2.21 -14.96
C ASP A 222 -7.25 3.30 -13.92
N ALA A 223 -7.70 4.48 -14.35
CA ALA A 223 -8.09 5.59 -13.48
C ALA A 223 -9.14 5.16 -12.45
N TRP A 224 -8.81 5.32 -11.17
CA TRP A 224 -9.64 4.85 -10.08
C TRP A 224 -10.52 5.94 -9.46
N SER A 225 -10.16 7.22 -9.59
CA SER A 225 -10.99 8.36 -9.17
C SER A 225 -12.41 8.37 -9.79
N PRO A 226 -12.66 8.02 -11.07
CA PRO A 226 -14.02 7.86 -11.57
C PRO A 226 -14.76 6.68 -10.92
N ARG A 227 -14.06 5.60 -10.54
CA ARG A 227 -14.67 4.43 -9.90
C ARG A 227 -15.21 4.75 -8.51
N ILE A 228 -14.55 5.63 -7.76
CA ILE A 228 -15.04 6.15 -6.47
C ILE A 228 -16.44 6.74 -6.62
N ILE A 229 -16.64 7.60 -7.62
CA ILE A 229 -17.93 8.23 -7.90
C ILE A 229 -18.92 7.19 -8.41
N GLY A 230 -18.48 6.28 -9.27
CA GLY A 230 -19.29 5.19 -9.81
C GLY A 230 -19.89 4.31 -8.72
N VAL A 231 -19.08 3.94 -7.72
CA VAL A 231 -19.53 3.21 -6.53
C VAL A 231 -20.61 3.99 -5.80
N ALA A 232 -20.35 5.25 -5.43
CA ALA A 232 -21.29 6.06 -4.65
C ALA A 232 -22.62 6.27 -5.42
N ALA A 233 -22.54 6.55 -6.72
CA ALA A 233 -23.69 6.80 -7.58
C ALA A 233 -24.54 5.54 -7.83
N ASN A 234 -23.92 4.36 -7.92
CA ASN A 234 -24.60 3.09 -8.17
C ASN A 234 -25.00 2.35 -6.88
N HIS A 235 -24.59 2.84 -5.70
CA HIS A 235 -24.91 2.20 -4.43
C HIS A 235 -26.41 2.31 -4.10
N PRO A 236 -27.06 1.25 -3.57
CA PRO A 236 -28.47 1.30 -3.15
C PRO A 236 -28.78 2.39 -2.12
N GLU A 237 -27.78 2.74 -1.29
CA GLU A 237 -27.84 3.82 -0.31
C GLU A 237 -27.08 5.08 -0.77
N SER A 238 -27.13 5.45 -2.05
CA SER A 238 -26.46 6.62 -2.60
C SER A 238 -26.73 7.91 -1.80
N GLN A 239 -27.93 8.06 -1.25
CA GLN A 239 -28.30 9.17 -0.37
C GLN A 239 -27.41 9.25 0.89
N GLY A 240 -26.96 8.12 1.43
CA GLY A 240 -26.04 8.08 2.58
C GLY A 240 -24.68 8.71 2.28
N PHE A 241 -24.21 8.65 1.03
CA PHE A 241 -22.98 9.32 0.61
C PHE A 241 -23.18 10.83 0.49
N LEU A 242 -24.33 11.27 -0.03
CA LEU A 242 -24.67 12.69 -0.13
C LEU A 242 -24.82 13.36 1.24
N GLU A 243 -25.31 12.60 2.22
CA GLU A 243 -25.45 13.02 3.62
C GLU A 243 -24.13 12.93 4.40
N GLY A 244 -23.07 12.38 3.80
CA GLY A 244 -21.77 12.17 4.44
C GLY A 244 -21.76 11.06 5.50
N ARG A 245 -22.80 10.22 5.57
CA ARG A 245 -22.85 9.02 6.42
C ARG A 245 -21.99 7.90 5.86
N LEU A 246 -22.02 7.73 4.54
CA LEU A 246 -21.18 6.80 3.80
C LEU A 246 -20.11 7.55 3.03
N GLY A 247 -18.96 6.91 2.80
CA GLY A 247 -17.91 7.46 1.95
C GLY A 247 -17.13 6.35 1.28
N VAL A 248 -16.74 6.54 0.02
CA VAL A 248 -15.72 5.69 -0.60
C VAL A 248 -14.36 6.25 -0.16
N ARG A 249 -13.52 5.40 0.41
CA ARG A 249 -12.23 5.77 0.98
C ARG A 249 -11.14 4.80 0.55
N LEU A 250 -9.93 5.33 0.39
CA LEU A 250 -8.74 4.52 0.28
C LEU A 250 -8.47 3.92 1.67
N CYS A 251 -8.33 2.61 1.72
CA CYS A 251 -8.15 1.85 2.94
C CYS A 251 -6.91 0.99 2.82
N VAL A 252 -6.15 0.91 3.91
CA VAL A 252 -5.03 -0.03 4.03
C VAL A 252 -5.48 -1.20 4.88
N ARG A 253 -5.26 -2.40 4.36
CA ARG A 253 -5.30 -3.64 5.10
C ARG A 253 -3.91 -4.24 5.07
N HIS A 254 -3.48 -4.84 6.16
CA HIS A 254 -2.22 -5.57 6.20
C HIS A 254 -2.46 -6.96 6.77
N THR A 255 -1.53 -7.85 6.45
CA THR A 255 -1.52 -9.22 6.94
C THR A 255 -0.32 -9.36 7.84
N ILE A 256 -0.56 -9.58 9.13
CA ILE A 256 0.50 -9.70 10.13
C ILE A 256 0.33 -10.99 10.92
N GLU A 257 1.43 -11.74 11.05
CA GLU A 257 1.55 -12.75 12.08
C GLU A 257 2.07 -12.10 13.36
N GLN A 258 1.24 -12.13 14.41
CA GLN A 258 1.53 -11.49 15.68
C GLN A 258 1.70 -12.55 16.78
N PRO A 259 2.94 -12.89 17.16
CA PRO A 259 3.21 -13.81 18.26
C PRO A 259 2.65 -13.31 19.61
N SER A 260 2.42 -14.24 20.53
CA SER A 260 1.97 -13.88 21.89
C SER A 260 3.01 -13.00 22.59
N GLY A 261 2.58 -11.81 23.02
CA GLY A 261 3.44 -10.85 23.72
C GLY A 261 4.15 -9.83 22.82
N SER A 262 3.85 -9.82 21.52
CA SER A 262 4.23 -8.75 20.61
C SER A 262 3.08 -7.76 20.40
N THR A 263 3.40 -6.54 19.97
CA THR A 263 2.42 -5.50 19.64
C THR A 263 2.72 -4.88 18.28
N VAL A 264 1.66 -4.40 17.63
CA VAL A 264 1.70 -3.68 16.36
C VAL A 264 0.87 -2.43 16.55
N ASP A 265 1.48 -1.27 16.32
CA ASP A 265 0.76 0.00 16.23
C ASP A 265 0.83 0.52 14.78
N GLU A 266 -0.26 1.11 14.32
CA GLU A 266 -0.38 1.65 12.96
C GLU A 266 -0.38 3.18 12.97
N ALA A 267 0.32 3.77 12.02
CA ALA A 267 0.25 5.20 11.73
C ALA A 267 0.26 5.46 10.23
N PHE A 268 -0.54 6.42 9.79
CA PHE A 268 -0.64 6.85 8.39
C PHE A 268 -0.28 8.33 8.29
N GLY A 269 0.41 8.71 7.21
CA GLY A 269 0.75 10.10 6.97
C GLY A 269 1.21 10.36 5.55
N CYS A 270 1.36 11.64 5.19
CA CYS A 270 1.90 12.06 3.89
C CYS A 270 3.33 12.57 4.05
N VAL A 271 4.17 12.38 3.03
CA VAL A 271 5.42 13.15 2.94
C VAL A 271 5.05 14.62 2.71
N ARG A 272 5.32 15.48 3.69
CA ARG A 272 5.29 16.93 3.47
C ARG A 272 6.72 17.38 3.18
N THR A 273 6.91 18.16 2.13
CA THR A 273 8.20 18.79 1.86
C THR A 273 8.55 19.78 2.97
N GLU A 274 9.83 20.11 3.11
CA GLU A 274 10.35 20.97 4.20
C GLU A 274 9.69 22.37 4.26
N ASP A 275 9.04 22.80 3.18
CA ASP A 275 8.30 24.06 3.08
C ASP A 275 6.83 23.95 3.52
N GLY A 276 6.38 22.77 3.95
CA GLY A 276 5.02 22.52 4.41
C GLY A 276 3.99 22.44 3.28
N THR A 277 4.41 22.41 2.02
CA THR A 277 3.53 22.10 0.90
C THR A 277 3.35 20.59 0.75
N LEU A 278 2.24 20.17 0.15
CA LEU A 278 2.06 18.79 -0.32
C LEU A 278 2.99 18.64 -1.53
N GLY A 279 4.25 18.30 -1.28
CA GLY A 279 5.27 18.31 -2.31
C GLY A 279 5.09 17.18 -3.31
N LEU A 280 5.04 17.55 -4.58
CA LEU A 280 5.48 16.71 -5.68
C LEU A 280 6.99 16.56 -5.53
N ASP A 281 7.50 15.37 -5.20
CA ASP A 281 8.94 15.14 -5.21
C ASP A 281 9.41 15.10 -6.67
N GLU A 282 9.74 16.25 -7.24
CA GLU A 282 10.49 16.35 -8.51
C GLU A 282 11.96 15.92 -8.28
N ARG A 283 12.18 14.70 -7.82
CA ARG A 283 13.48 14.06 -7.96
C ARG A 283 13.64 13.60 -9.41
N ARG A 284 14.12 14.55 -10.23
CA ARG A 284 14.80 14.28 -11.49
C ARG A 284 15.93 13.28 -11.27
N ASP A 285 15.70 12.01 -11.61
CA ASP A 285 16.78 11.12 -11.99
C ASP A 285 17.11 11.37 -13.46
N SER A 286 18.06 12.28 -13.67
CA SER A 286 18.72 12.46 -14.96
C SER A 286 19.88 11.47 -15.07
N SER A 287 19.60 10.23 -15.40
CA SER A 287 20.46 9.39 -16.26
C SER A 287 19.88 7.99 -16.34
N LEU A 288 19.51 7.55 -17.54
CA LEU A 288 20.07 6.35 -18.16
C LEU A 288 19.55 6.27 -19.60
N GLU A 289 20.51 6.24 -20.52
CA GLU A 289 20.31 5.99 -21.93
C GLU A 289 19.82 4.54 -22.13
N SER A 290 18.77 4.42 -22.94
CA SER A 290 18.39 3.30 -23.83
C SER A 290 19.08 1.94 -23.64
N ASP A 291 18.27 0.89 -23.48
CA ASP A 291 18.44 -0.35 -24.24
C ASP A 291 17.08 -0.99 -24.59
N GLU A 292 16.97 -1.38 -25.86
CA GLU A 292 15.80 -1.96 -26.52
C GLU A 292 15.67 -3.47 -26.21
N ASN A 293 14.41 -3.96 -26.27
CA ASN A 293 13.92 -5.35 -26.30
C ASN A 293 13.51 -6.00 -24.96
N ALA A 294 12.21 -6.24 -24.82
CA ALA A 294 11.67 -7.59 -24.68
C ALA A 294 10.15 -7.58 -24.91
N GLU A 295 9.71 -8.23 -26.00
CA GLU A 295 8.35 -8.72 -26.17
C GLU A 295 8.05 -9.87 -25.18
N ASP A 296 6.76 -10.09 -24.94
CA ASP A 296 6.14 -11.30 -24.39
C ASP A 296 6.14 -11.47 -22.85
N ARG A 297 5.07 -10.99 -22.20
CA ARG A 297 4.60 -11.53 -20.91
C ARG A 297 3.08 -11.73 -20.94
N GLN A 298 2.69 -12.99 -20.99
CA GLN A 298 1.35 -13.47 -20.76
C GLN A 298 0.96 -13.29 -19.28
N THR A 299 -0.23 -12.73 -19.05
CA THR A 299 -0.90 -12.71 -17.75
C THR A 299 -1.32 -14.14 -17.35
N PRO A 300 -0.99 -14.66 -16.15
CA PRO A 300 -1.57 -15.91 -15.68
C PRO A 300 -2.96 -15.67 -15.04
N PRO A 301 -3.85 -16.68 -15.04
CA PRO A 301 -5.16 -16.56 -14.41
C PRO A 301 -5.03 -16.75 -12.89
N LEU A 302 -5.59 -15.84 -12.10
CA LEU A 302 -5.74 -15.98 -10.65
C LEU A 302 -6.97 -16.85 -10.34
N HIS A 303 -6.79 -18.17 -10.21
CA HIS A 303 -7.71 -19.04 -9.48
C HIS A 303 -6.95 -20.10 -8.67
N GLY A 304 -7.15 -20.07 -7.34
CA GLY A 304 -7.04 -21.22 -6.45
C GLY A 304 -5.72 -21.39 -5.69
N ARG A 305 -5.78 -21.20 -4.36
CA ARG A 305 -5.00 -21.83 -3.25
C ARG A 305 -5.01 -20.89 -2.04
N ASP A 306 -5.00 -21.32 -0.79
CA ASP A 306 -5.43 -22.49 -0.04
C ASP A 306 -5.51 -21.97 1.42
N ASP A 307 -6.28 -22.64 2.26
CA ASP A 307 -6.62 -22.28 3.64
C ASP A 307 -5.40 -21.87 4.50
N VAL A 308 -5.29 -20.57 4.80
CA VAL A 308 -4.52 -20.04 5.92
C VAL A 308 -5.52 -19.21 6.71
N ASP A 309 -5.73 -19.56 7.99
CA ASP A 309 -6.52 -18.75 8.93
C ASP A 309 -5.74 -17.45 9.20
N TRP A 310 -5.86 -16.50 8.27
CA TRP A 310 -5.33 -15.15 8.40
C TRP A 310 -6.06 -14.46 9.55
N LEU A 311 -5.30 -14.04 10.56
CA LEU A 311 -5.81 -13.21 11.64
C LEU A 311 -6.46 -11.95 11.04
N ASN A 312 -7.78 -11.91 11.08
CA ASN A 312 -8.60 -10.72 10.84
C ASN A 312 -8.20 -9.67 11.88
N LEU A 313 -7.40 -8.67 11.49
CA LEU A 313 -7.59 -7.34 12.04
C LEU A 313 -8.89 -6.84 11.41
N GLU A 314 -9.95 -6.88 12.21
CA GLU A 314 -11.36 -6.85 11.77
C GLU A 314 -11.79 -5.56 11.06
N ASN A 315 -10.95 -4.52 10.97
CA ASN A 315 -11.30 -3.25 10.34
C ASN A 315 -10.15 -2.67 9.49
N PRO A 316 -10.36 -2.46 8.18
CA PRO A 316 -9.46 -1.68 7.34
C PRO A 316 -9.27 -0.25 7.87
N SER A 317 -8.03 0.25 7.82
CA SER A 317 -7.71 1.61 8.25
C SER A 317 -7.93 2.59 7.10
N VAL A 318 -8.77 3.61 7.32
CA VAL A 318 -9.06 4.67 6.33
C VAL A 318 -7.90 5.65 6.23
N LEU A 319 -7.43 5.92 5.01
CA LEU A 319 -6.46 6.98 4.74
C LEU A 319 -7.18 8.33 4.63
N SER A 320 -6.90 9.23 5.58
CA SER A 320 -7.54 10.54 5.68
C SER A 320 -6.90 11.61 4.80
N GLU A 321 -5.59 11.54 4.59
CA GLU A 321 -4.82 12.41 3.67
C GLU A 321 -4.06 11.49 2.72
N VAL A 322 -4.14 11.77 1.42
CA VAL A 322 -3.49 10.97 0.37
C VAL A 322 -2.78 11.91 -0.60
N THR A 323 -1.49 11.66 -0.81
CA THR A 323 -0.62 12.35 -1.77
C THR A 323 -0.04 11.35 -2.76
N SER A 324 0.70 11.84 -3.77
CA SER A 324 1.48 10.97 -4.68
C SER A 324 2.42 10.05 -3.91
N ASP A 325 2.97 10.53 -2.80
CA ASP A 325 3.84 9.76 -1.91
C ASP A 325 3.20 9.68 -0.51
N THR A 326 2.28 8.73 -0.36
CA THR A 326 1.59 8.47 0.91
C THR A 326 2.38 7.45 1.73
N ILE A 327 2.67 7.71 2.99
CA ILE A 327 3.42 6.80 3.86
C ILE A 327 2.48 5.99 4.75
N VAL A 328 2.66 4.67 4.71
CA VAL A 328 2.15 3.74 5.72
C VAL A 328 3.29 3.40 6.68
N ARG A 329 3.08 3.60 7.99
CA ARG A 329 4.04 3.22 9.03
C ARG A 329 3.43 2.19 9.96
N LEU A 330 4.12 1.07 10.14
CA LEU A 330 3.83 0.11 11.20
C LEU A 330 4.94 0.15 12.24
N ARG A 331 4.56 0.34 13.49
CA ARG A 331 5.45 0.14 14.61
C ARG A 331 5.31 -1.28 15.10
N LEU A 332 6.36 -2.07 14.92
CA LEU A 332 6.42 -3.47 15.30
C LEU A 332 7.24 -3.59 16.57
N GLN A 333 6.65 -4.19 17.61
CA GLN A 333 7.33 -4.42 18.87
C GLN A 333 7.25 -5.88 19.25
N GLY A 334 8.39 -6.48 19.61
CA GLY A 334 8.43 -7.87 20.03
C GLY A 334 9.77 -8.28 20.60
N ASN A 335 9.84 -9.51 21.08
CA ASN A 335 11.10 -10.14 21.46
C ASN A 335 11.68 -10.92 20.28
N ALA A 336 12.96 -11.27 20.34
CA ALA A 336 13.62 -11.99 19.24
C ALA A 336 13.00 -13.37 18.94
N THR A 337 12.39 -14.05 19.91
CA THR A 337 11.68 -15.33 19.71
C THR A 337 10.24 -15.20 19.20
N GLY A 338 9.74 -13.98 19.04
CA GLY A 338 8.31 -13.69 18.89
C GLY A 338 8.10 -12.25 18.44
N PHE A 339 8.69 -11.92 17.29
CA PHE A 339 8.58 -10.61 16.66
C PHE A 339 7.45 -10.61 15.61
N PRO A 340 6.64 -9.54 15.49
CA PRO A 340 5.60 -9.47 14.47
C PRO A 340 6.17 -9.58 13.06
N THR A 341 5.48 -10.31 12.18
CA THR A 341 5.87 -10.48 10.78
C THR A 341 4.82 -9.86 9.87
N VAL A 342 5.22 -8.88 9.07
CA VAL A 342 4.35 -8.32 8.04
C VAL A 342 4.47 -9.16 6.78
N HIS A 343 3.37 -9.80 6.39
CA HIS A 343 3.26 -10.63 5.19
C HIS A 343 2.73 -9.86 3.99
N GLY A 344 2.01 -8.76 4.22
CA GLY A 344 1.15 -8.14 3.21
C GLY A 344 0.64 -6.76 3.62
N TYR A 345 0.44 -5.90 2.64
CA TYR A 345 -0.35 -4.68 2.57
C TYR A 345 -1.22 -4.76 1.33
N TYR A 346 -2.45 -4.33 1.48
CA TYR A 346 -3.42 -4.19 0.40
C TYR A 346 -4.01 -2.81 0.58
N VAL A 347 -3.86 -1.98 -0.43
CA VAL A 347 -4.49 -0.68 -0.50
C VAL A 347 -5.65 -0.81 -1.47
N GLY A 348 -6.86 -0.52 -1.00
CA GLY A 348 -8.06 -0.66 -1.80
C GLY A 348 -9.10 0.40 -1.50
N PHE A 349 -10.08 0.57 -2.39
CA PHE A 349 -11.24 1.40 -2.09
C PHE A 349 -12.24 0.59 -1.28
N GLY A 350 -12.69 1.15 -0.16
CA GLY A 350 -13.77 0.59 0.63
C GLY A 350 -14.88 1.58 0.92
N ILE A 351 -16.06 1.05 1.26
CA ILE A 351 -17.18 1.85 1.74
C ILE A 351 -17.04 2.00 3.25
N ALA A 352 -16.66 3.19 3.70
CA ALA A 352 -16.67 3.57 5.10
C ALA A 352 -18.08 4.00 5.53
N ASP A 353 -18.57 3.40 6.61
CA ASP A 353 -19.73 3.89 7.36
C ASP A 353 -19.22 4.67 8.58
N PHE A 354 -19.35 5.99 8.53
CA PHE A 354 -18.82 6.88 9.56
C PHE A 354 -19.65 6.86 10.85
N GLU A 355 -20.89 6.38 10.82
CA GLU A 355 -21.68 6.19 12.04
C GLU A 355 -21.24 4.94 12.79
N GLN A 356 -20.86 3.89 12.05
CA GLN A 356 -20.37 2.63 12.62
C GLN A 356 -18.86 2.65 12.89
N GLY A 357 -18.12 3.58 12.30
CA GLY A 357 -16.67 3.67 12.41
C GLY A 357 -15.96 2.49 11.76
N ALA A 358 -16.56 1.90 10.72
CA ALA A 358 -16.09 0.67 10.09
C ALA A 358 -16.08 0.79 8.56
N VAL A 359 -15.14 0.09 7.92
CA VAL A 359 -15.14 -0.12 6.49
C VAL A 359 -15.89 -1.41 6.21
N THR A 360 -17.00 -1.30 5.51
CA THR A 360 -17.99 -2.37 5.35
C THR A 360 -17.66 -3.34 4.21
N ASP A 361 -16.97 -2.85 3.18
CA ASP A 361 -16.60 -3.65 2.00
C ASP A 361 -15.33 -3.08 1.36
N ILE A 362 -14.50 -3.93 0.75
CA ILE A 362 -13.38 -3.54 -0.11
C ILE A 362 -13.78 -3.88 -1.55
N ILE A 363 -13.92 -2.85 -2.36
CA ILE A 363 -14.51 -2.91 -3.70
C ILE A 363 -13.44 -3.24 -4.74
N GLU A 364 -12.27 -2.65 -4.59
CA GLU A 364 -11.21 -2.71 -5.59
C GLU A 364 -9.84 -2.58 -4.93
N LEU A 365 -8.90 -3.38 -5.40
CA LEU A 365 -7.50 -3.33 -4.99
C LEU A 365 -6.75 -2.36 -5.91
N VAL A 366 -6.07 -1.39 -5.30
CA VAL A 366 -5.26 -0.37 -5.99
C VAL A 366 -3.79 -0.74 -5.96
N LEU A 367 -3.29 -1.14 -4.80
CA LEU A 367 -1.91 -1.57 -4.60
C LEU A 367 -1.88 -2.81 -3.71
N SER A 368 -0.88 -3.66 -3.92
CA SER A 368 -0.51 -4.71 -2.97
C SER A 368 0.99 -4.76 -2.80
N GLY A 369 1.42 -4.92 -1.55
CA GLY A 369 2.79 -5.17 -1.12
C GLY A 369 2.79 -6.05 0.13
N PRO A 370 3.90 -6.25 0.84
CA PRO A 370 5.22 -6.25 0.26
C PRO A 370 5.47 -7.56 -0.51
N VAL A 371 6.29 -7.50 -1.56
CA VAL A 371 6.93 -8.69 -2.16
C VAL A 371 8.23 -9.01 -1.40
N THR A 372 8.75 -8.08 -0.59
CA THR A 372 10.02 -8.20 0.13
C THR A 372 9.92 -7.76 1.59
N ALA A 373 10.63 -8.45 2.49
CA ALA A 373 10.69 -8.12 3.91
C ALA A 373 11.50 -6.82 4.23
N THR A 374 11.57 -5.88 3.29
CA THR A 374 12.34 -4.63 3.36
C THR A 374 11.57 -3.55 4.12
N VAL A 375 12.26 -2.85 5.03
CA VAL A 375 11.73 -1.80 5.93
C VAL A 375 11.37 -0.49 5.23
N ASP A 376 11.87 -0.27 4.02
CA ASP A 376 11.54 0.86 3.15
C ASP A 376 11.22 0.30 1.77
N GLU A 377 9.95 0.31 1.39
CA GLU A 377 9.45 -0.20 0.11
C GLU A 377 8.60 0.87 -0.56
N ARG A 378 8.82 1.08 -1.87
CA ARG A 378 7.97 1.91 -2.72
C ARG A 378 7.03 0.99 -3.48
N LEU A 379 5.73 1.11 -3.22
CA LEU A 379 4.70 0.39 -3.99
C LEU A 379 4.26 1.26 -5.16
N GLU A 380 4.54 0.81 -6.37
CA GLU A 380 4.09 1.44 -7.61
C GLU A 380 2.89 0.67 -8.17
N LEU A 381 2.02 1.36 -8.91
CA LEU A 381 0.96 0.70 -9.67
C LEU A 381 1.62 -0.25 -10.70
N ALA A 382 1.12 -1.49 -10.75
CA ALA A 382 1.66 -2.55 -11.60
C ALA A 382 1.45 -2.30 -13.09
#